data_AF-A0A7J7KG42-F1
#
_entry.id   AF-A0A7J7KG42-F1
#
_cell.length_a   1.000
_cell.length_b   1.000
_cell.length_c   1.000
_cell.angle_alpha   90.00
_cell.angle_beta   90.00
_cell.angle_gamma   90.00
#
_symmetry.space_group_name_H-M   'P 1'
#
loop_
_entity.id
_entity.type
_entity.pdbx_description
1 polymer ?
#
loop_
_entity_poly.entity_id
_entity_poly.type
_entity_poly.pdbx_seq_one_letter_code
_entity_poly.pdbx_strand_id
1 'polypeptide(L)'
;MVDAEYTNTNPALTALAMALSLVCNRTKAVVWNTTQCYLKKSFEALQWEFNFAEKNNLHYGEGWGSQNCVFDISAKLVRRAYMVAEENEAKSQANWLLQKIRDNSNQGRQIRFVLASHNQDSIKQAVERMRSYGIPSEDRKVILAQVYGMCDHITYTLGQKGYPVYKSVAVGTISESLPYLSRRSHENSSLIANSRQERQLLNSELKYRIMG
;
A
#
# COMPACT_ATOMS: atom_id res chain seq x y z
N MET A 1 -7.96 -9.02 1.20
CA MET A 1 -7.76 -7.85 0.32
C MET A 1 -8.32 -8.20 -1.05
N VAL A 2 -9.11 -7.30 -1.63
CA VAL A 2 -9.66 -7.42 -2.99
C VAL A 2 -8.69 -6.70 -3.92
N ASP A 3 -8.13 -7.43 -4.88
CA ASP A 3 -7.14 -6.88 -5.81
C ASP A 3 -7.83 -6.04 -6.89
N ALA A 4 -7.19 -4.93 -7.26
CA ALA A 4 -7.59 -4.16 -8.43
C ALA A 4 -7.12 -4.88 -9.70
N GLU A 5 -7.99 -4.90 -10.71
CA GLU A 5 -7.73 -5.54 -11.99
C GLU A 5 -7.72 -4.50 -13.12
N TYR A 6 -8.64 -4.64 -14.07
CA TYR A 6 -8.83 -3.75 -15.20
C TYR A 6 -9.68 -2.55 -14.81
N THR A 7 -9.40 -1.39 -15.42
CA THR A 7 -10.06 -0.11 -15.11
C THR A 7 -11.58 -0.15 -15.26
N ASN A 8 -12.09 -0.96 -16.18
CA ASN A 8 -13.52 -1.19 -16.40
C ASN A 8 -14.17 -2.10 -15.32
N THR A 9 -13.41 -3.01 -14.72
CA THR A 9 -13.90 -3.93 -13.68
C THR A 9 -13.78 -3.33 -12.28
N ASN A 10 -12.81 -2.44 -12.06
CA ASN A 10 -12.53 -1.84 -10.74
C ASN A 10 -13.75 -1.19 -10.06
N PRO A 11 -14.67 -0.47 -10.74
CA PRO A 11 -15.85 0.09 -10.06
C PRO A 11 -16.74 -0.98 -9.42
N ALA A 12 -16.92 -2.14 -10.08
CA ALA A 12 -17.69 -3.24 -9.54
C ALA A 12 -16.96 -3.91 -8.36
N LEU A 13 -15.64 -4.07 -8.46
CA LEU A 13 -14.81 -4.61 -7.38
C LEU A 13 -14.82 -3.70 -6.14
N THR A 14 -14.69 -2.38 -6.33
CA THR A 14 -14.80 -1.38 -5.25
C THR A 14 -16.18 -1.48 -4.59
N ALA A 15 -17.26 -1.49 -5.36
CA ALA A 15 -18.61 -1.59 -4.82
C ALA A 15 -18.80 -2.89 -4.00
N LEU A 16 -18.31 -4.02 -4.51
CA LEU A 16 -18.33 -5.30 -3.80
C LEU A 16 -17.51 -5.25 -2.51
N ALA A 17 -16.29 -4.71 -2.56
CA ALA A 17 -15.42 -4.58 -1.39
C ALA A 17 -16.03 -3.68 -0.31
N MET A 18 -16.71 -2.60 -0.70
CA MET A 18 -17.43 -1.72 0.22
C MET A 18 -18.68 -2.39 0.83
N ALA A 19 -19.44 -3.15 0.04
CA ALA A 19 -20.57 -3.90 0.56
C ALA A 19 -20.12 -4.99 1.56
N LEU A 20 -19.03 -5.70 1.24
CA LEU A 20 -18.44 -6.71 2.12
C LEU A 20 -17.82 -6.08 3.38
N SER A 21 -17.24 -4.88 3.29
CA SER A 21 -16.67 -4.20 4.46
C SER A 21 -17.76 -3.84 5.49
N LEU A 22 -18.95 -3.43 5.05
CA LEU A 22 -20.08 -3.17 5.94
C LEU A 22 -20.48 -4.41 6.76
N VAL A 23 -20.37 -5.60 6.17
CA VAL A 23 -20.80 -6.85 6.83
C VAL A 23 -19.67 -7.43 7.67
N CYS A 24 -18.47 -7.51 7.11
CA CYS A 24 -17.34 -8.26 7.67
C CYS A 24 -16.43 -7.42 8.59
N ASN A 25 -16.30 -6.11 8.35
CA ASN A 25 -15.39 -5.27 9.11
C ASN A 25 -16.07 -4.69 10.36
N ARG A 26 -16.49 -5.57 11.26
CA ARG A 26 -16.99 -5.18 12.59
C ARG A 26 -15.78 -4.85 13.48
N THR A 27 -15.27 -5.79 14.25
CA THR A 27 -14.21 -5.52 15.23
C THR A 27 -12.81 -5.27 14.65
N LYS A 28 -12.55 -5.65 13.39
CA LYS A 28 -11.25 -5.50 12.70
C LYS A 28 -11.46 -5.39 11.19
N ALA A 29 -10.52 -4.75 10.47
CA ALA A 29 -10.59 -4.73 9.01
C ALA A 29 -10.12 -6.07 8.44
N VAL A 30 -11.07 -6.83 7.91
CA VAL A 30 -10.82 -8.10 7.21
C VAL A 30 -10.85 -7.88 5.71
N VAL A 31 -11.78 -7.07 5.25
CA VAL A 31 -11.95 -6.68 3.85
C VAL A 31 -11.22 -5.37 3.61
N TRP A 32 -10.31 -5.40 2.64
CA TRP A 32 -9.53 -4.26 2.20
C TRP A 32 -9.74 -4.13 0.70
N ASN A 33 -10.09 -2.94 0.21
CA ASN A 33 -10.16 -2.65 -1.22
C ASN A 33 -8.81 -2.17 -1.74
N THR A 34 -8.49 -2.42 -3.01
CA THR A 34 -7.27 -1.93 -3.65
C THR A 34 -7.57 -0.81 -4.63
N THR A 35 -6.98 0.36 -4.42
CA THR A 35 -7.10 1.50 -5.36
C THR A 35 -5.80 1.73 -6.12
N GLN A 36 -5.87 1.76 -7.45
CA GLN A 36 -4.74 2.02 -8.35
C GLN A 36 -4.48 3.53 -8.47
N CYS A 37 -3.65 4.10 -7.60
CA CYS A 37 -3.49 5.56 -7.47
C CYS A 37 -2.87 6.28 -8.67
N TYR A 38 -2.37 5.54 -9.67
CA TYR A 38 -1.85 6.11 -10.91
C TYR A 38 -2.96 6.48 -11.91
N LEU A 39 -4.21 6.08 -11.68
CA LEU A 39 -5.32 6.39 -12.58
C LEU A 39 -5.91 7.77 -12.26
N LYS A 40 -6.23 8.56 -13.30
CA LYS A 40 -6.86 9.89 -13.12
C LYS A 40 -8.14 9.84 -12.27
N LYS A 41 -8.97 8.81 -12.47
CA LYS A 41 -10.24 8.62 -11.74
C LYS A 41 -10.08 8.00 -10.35
N SER A 42 -8.88 7.52 -9.98
CA SER A 42 -8.71 6.84 -8.70
C SER A 42 -8.85 7.79 -7.52
N PHE A 43 -8.56 9.08 -7.69
CA PHE A 43 -8.71 10.03 -6.59
C PHE A 43 -10.17 10.25 -6.21
N GLU A 44 -11.06 10.40 -7.20
CA GLU A 44 -12.51 10.48 -6.97
C GLU A 44 -13.04 9.21 -6.29
N ALA A 45 -12.59 8.04 -6.75
CA ALA A 45 -12.94 6.76 -6.13
C ALA A 45 -12.44 6.67 -4.69
N LEU A 46 -11.20 7.08 -4.42
CA LEU A 46 -10.59 7.07 -3.09
C LEU A 46 -11.32 8.02 -2.13
N GLN A 47 -11.69 9.22 -2.60
CA GLN A 47 -12.48 10.17 -1.83
C GLN A 47 -13.88 9.62 -1.55
N TRP A 48 -14.50 8.97 -2.53
CA TRP A 48 -15.80 8.32 -2.35
C TRP A 48 -15.72 7.18 -1.33
N GLU A 49 -14.72 6.31 -1.41
CA GLU A 49 -14.49 5.21 -0.46
C GLU A 49 -14.28 5.75 0.97
N PHE A 50 -13.47 6.81 1.11
CA PHE A 50 -13.26 7.47 2.39
C PHE A 50 -14.57 8.04 2.97
N ASN A 51 -15.31 8.80 2.18
CA ASN A 51 -16.59 9.38 2.60
C ASN A 51 -17.64 8.31 2.90
N PHE A 52 -17.63 7.21 2.15
CA PHE A 52 -18.51 6.07 2.37
C PHE A 52 -18.23 5.44 3.74
N ALA A 53 -16.97 5.25 4.10
CA ALA A 53 -16.61 4.73 5.41
C ALA A 53 -16.96 5.68 6.55
N GLU A 54 -16.70 6.98 6.38
CA GLU A 54 -17.07 8.00 7.37
C GLU A 54 -18.57 7.97 7.66
N LYS A 55 -19.39 7.94 6.61
CA LYS A 55 -20.86 7.90 6.75
C LYS A 55 -21.37 6.63 7.43
N ASN A 56 -20.65 5.51 7.27
CA ASN A 56 -21.05 4.22 7.81
C ASN A 56 -20.32 3.85 9.11
N ASN A 57 -19.62 4.80 9.75
CA ASN A 57 -18.85 4.60 10.99
C ASN A 57 -17.90 3.39 10.91
N LEU A 58 -17.30 3.18 9.74
CA LEU A 58 -16.23 2.22 9.59
C LEU A 58 -14.94 2.94 10.05
N HIS A 59 -14.65 2.98 11.35
CA HIS A 59 -13.39 3.47 11.93
C HIS A 59 -13.06 2.69 13.21
N TYR A 60 -11.77 2.37 13.43
CA TYR A 60 -11.36 1.81 14.72
C TYR A 60 -11.47 2.89 15.81
N GLY A 61 -12.17 2.58 16.90
CA GLY A 61 -12.20 3.36 18.13
C GLY A 61 -12.06 2.44 19.35
N GLU A 62 -11.23 2.82 20.32
CA GLU A 62 -11.23 2.19 21.66
C GLU A 62 -12.37 2.83 22.47
N GLY A 63 -13.49 2.12 22.55
CA GLY A 63 -14.64 2.52 23.35
C GLY A 63 -15.56 1.32 23.59
N TRP A 64 -15.81 1.00 24.86
CA TRP A 64 -16.74 -0.05 25.28
C TRP A 64 -18.18 0.41 25.01
N GLY A 65 -18.91 -0.37 24.20
CA GLY A 65 -20.34 -0.18 23.96
C GLY A 65 -20.68 0.43 22.61
N SER A 66 -21.35 -0.38 21.78
CA SER A 66 -21.92 -0.09 20.45
C SER A 66 -20.97 -0.21 19.24
N GLN A 67 -20.94 -1.42 18.66
CA GLN A 67 -20.51 -1.76 17.29
C GLN A 67 -19.40 -0.90 16.64
N ASN A 68 -18.20 -0.95 17.19
CA ASN A 68 -17.01 -0.45 16.49
C ASN A 68 -16.83 -1.28 15.20
N CYS A 69 -17.00 -0.65 14.03
CA CYS A 69 -16.71 -1.20 12.71
C CYS A 69 -15.36 -0.64 12.24
N VAL A 70 -14.43 -1.42 11.68
CA VAL A 70 -13.07 -0.96 11.36
C VAL A 70 -12.88 -0.74 9.86
N PHE A 71 -12.60 0.48 9.41
CA PHE A 71 -12.20 0.72 8.02
C PHE A 71 -10.71 0.86 7.86
N ASP A 72 -10.16 -0.07 7.08
CA ASP A 72 -8.82 0.07 6.56
C ASP A 72 -8.92 0.05 5.01
N ILE A 73 -8.33 1.07 4.38
CA ILE A 73 -8.30 1.23 2.91
C ILE A 73 -6.96 0.68 2.42
N SER A 74 -6.90 -0.28 1.49
CA SER A 74 -5.61 -0.62 0.86
C SER A 74 -5.37 0.29 -0.36
N ALA A 75 -4.38 1.18 -0.29
CA ALA A 75 -4.01 2.03 -1.43
C ALA A 75 -2.79 1.44 -2.16
N LYS A 76 -3.02 0.79 -3.30
CA LYS A 76 -1.91 0.32 -4.14
C LYS A 76 -1.43 1.45 -5.03
N LEU A 77 -0.33 2.08 -4.64
CA LEU A 77 0.34 3.08 -5.48
C LEU A 77 1.00 2.47 -6.73
N VAL A 78 1.03 1.14 -6.89
CA VAL A 78 1.82 0.51 -7.95
C VAL A 78 1.13 0.66 -9.31
N ARG A 79 1.72 1.50 -10.17
CA ARG A 79 2.45 1.04 -11.36
C ARG A 79 3.46 2.12 -11.75
N ARG A 80 4.70 1.72 -12.08
CA ARG A 80 5.64 2.60 -12.78
C ARG A 80 5.95 1.92 -14.11
N ALA A 81 5.67 2.60 -15.23
CA ALA A 81 6.39 2.36 -16.47
C ALA A 81 6.24 3.43 -17.56
N TYR A 82 5.23 4.32 -17.59
CA TYR A 82 5.08 5.16 -18.80
C TYR A 82 4.91 6.68 -18.66
N MET A 83 4.37 7.26 -17.57
CA MET A 83 4.16 8.73 -17.52
C MET A 83 4.47 9.37 -16.15
N VAL A 84 5.16 10.53 -16.17
CA VAL A 84 5.48 11.34 -14.96
C VAL A 84 4.22 11.83 -14.25
N ALA A 85 3.15 12.12 -15.00
CA ALA A 85 1.86 12.53 -14.44
C ALA A 85 1.32 11.48 -13.45
N GLU A 86 1.27 10.22 -13.90
CA GLU A 86 0.75 9.10 -13.11
C GLU A 86 1.48 8.91 -11.77
N GLU A 87 2.79 9.17 -11.74
CA GLU A 87 3.58 9.17 -10.50
C GLU A 87 3.21 10.35 -9.59
N ASN A 88 2.95 11.53 -10.14
CA ASN A 88 2.52 12.69 -9.38
C ASN A 88 1.11 12.48 -8.81
N GLU A 89 0.19 11.88 -9.56
CA GLU A 89 -1.13 11.53 -9.05
C GLU A 89 -1.04 10.50 -7.92
N ALA A 90 -0.23 9.46 -8.07
CA ALA A 90 -0.03 8.47 -7.00
C ALA A 90 0.56 9.10 -5.73
N LYS A 91 1.58 9.97 -5.87
CA LYS A 91 2.16 10.73 -4.75
C LYS A 91 1.15 11.67 -4.09
N SER A 92 0.35 12.38 -4.88
CA SER A 92 -0.68 13.29 -4.39
C SER A 92 -1.73 12.53 -3.56
N GLN A 93 -2.20 11.39 -4.05
CA GLN A 93 -3.18 10.55 -3.35
C GLN A 93 -2.59 9.94 -2.07
N ALA A 94 -1.33 9.50 -2.09
CA ALA A 94 -0.62 9.03 -0.89
C ALA A 94 -0.51 10.13 0.17
N ASN A 95 -0.11 11.34 -0.23
CA ASN A 95 -0.01 12.49 0.67
C ASN A 95 -1.37 12.87 1.26
N TRP A 96 -2.43 12.81 0.46
CA TRP A 96 -3.79 13.05 0.92
C TRP A 96 -4.22 12.04 1.99
N LEU A 97 -3.93 10.74 1.82
CA LEU A 97 -4.22 9.72 2.84
C LEU A 97 -3.43 9.95 4.14
N LEU A 98 -2.14 10.28 4.03
CA LEU A 98 -1.30 10.64 5.19
C LEU A 98 -1.86 11.86 5.93
N GLN A 99 -2.33 12.85 5.19
CA GLN A 99 -2.98 14.02 5.76
C GLN A 99 -4.28 13.63 6.48
N LYS A 100 -5.09 12.73 5.91
CA LYS A 100 -6.30 12.24 6.59
C LYS A 100 -6.02 11.50 7.89
N ILE A 101 -4.93 10.72 7.97
CA ILE A 101 -4.50 10.13 9.25
C ILE A 101 -4.20 11.21 10.28
N ARG A 102 -3.41 12.23 9.89
CA ARG A 102 -3.06 13.35 10.78
C ARG A 102 -4.30 14.10 11.25
N ASP A 103 -5.20 14.45 10.34
CA ASP A 103 -6.37 15.28 10.65
C ASP A 103 -7.38 14.54 11.54
N ASN A 104 -7.39 13.21 11.51
CA ASN A 104 -8.28 12.37 12.33
C ASN A 104 -7.63 11.83 13.62
N SER A 105 -6.33 12.08 13.85
CA SER A 105 -5.60 11.52 15.00
C SER A 105 -6.23 11.90 16.35
N ASN A 106 -6.72 13.14 16.46
CA ASN A 106 -7.35 13.68 17.67
C ASN A 106 -8.83 13.31 17.83
N GLN A 107 -9.44 12.69 16.82
CA GLN A 107 -10.87 12.36 16.82
C GLN A 107 -11.16 10.92 17.30
N GLY A 108 -10.13 10.21 17.79
CA GLY A 108 -10.24 8.79 18.17
C GLY A 108 -10.51 7.84 17.00
N ARG A 109 -10.49 8.35 15.76
CA ARG A 109 -10.70 7.58 14.53
C ARG A 109 -9.36 7.07 14.04
N GLN A 110 -9.19 5.77 13.91
CA GLN A 110 -8.03 5.24 13.19
C GLN A 110 -8.38 4.98 11.73
N ILE A 111 -7.57 5.56 10.86
CA ILE A 111 -7.51 5.27 9.45
C ILE A 111 -6.23 4.47 9.24
N ARG A 112 -6.34 3.33 8.56
CA ARG A 112 -5.16 2.59 8.12
C ARG A 112 -5.15 2.41 6.62
N PHE A 113 -3.96 2.42 6.05
CA PHE A 113 -3.78 2.00 4.68
C PHE A 113 -2.49 1.24 4.41
N VAL A 114 -2.56 0.38 3.39
CA VAL A 114 -1.38 -0.23 2.77
C VAL A 114 -0.90 0.70 1.67
N LEU A 115 0.41 0.95 1.59
CA LEU A 115 1.07 1.74 0.57
C LEU A 115 2.05 0.86 -0.22
N ALA A 116 1.61 0.39 -1.40
CA ALA A 116 2.44 -0.51 -2.20
C ALA A 116 3.31 0.25 -3.21
N SER A 117 4.65 0.14 -3.14
CA SER A 117 5.57 0.73 -4.13
C SER A 117 6.96 0.08 -4.13
N HIS A 118 7.52 -0.09 -5.33
CA HIS A 118 8.92 -0.50 -5.54
C HIS A 118 9.88 0.68 -5.81
N ASN A 119 9.35 1.90 -5.86
CA ASN A 119 10.15 3.10 -6.07
C ASN A 119 10.70 3.60 -4.72
N GLN A 120 12.02 3.56 -4.55
CA GLN A 120 12.69 3.98 -3.32
C GLN A 120 12.39 5.45 -2.96
N ASP A 121 12.31 6.35 -3.94
CA ASP A 121 12.04 7.77 -3.69
C ASP A 121 10.60 7.99 -3.26
N SER A 122 9.64 7.26 -3.83
CA SER A 122 8.25 7.31 -3.37
C SER A 122 8.12 6.84 -1.92
N ILE A 123 8.84 5.78 -1.55
CA ILE A 123 8.87 5.26 -0.18
C ILE A 123 9.54 6.26 0.78
N LYS A 124 10.69 6.83 0.40
CA LYS A 124 11.38 7.87 1.20
C LYS A 124 10.46 9.06 1.45
N GLN A 125 9.80 9.56 0.41
CA GLN A 125 8.87 10.68 0.52
C GLN A 125 7.69 10.36 1.46
N ALA A 126 7.11 9.16 1.35
CA ALA A 126 6.03 8.74 2.25
C ALA A 126 6.51 8.68 3.71
N VAL A 127 7.70 8.13 3.96
CA VAL A 127 8.32 8.06 5.30
C VAL A 127 8.62 9.45 5.87
N GLU A 128 9.16 10.36 5.07
CA GLU A 128 9.40 11.75 5.47
C GLU A 128 8.10 12.47 5.79
N ARG A 129 7.05 12.24 5.01
CA ARG A 129 5.71 12.81 5.25
C ARG A 129 5.09 12.26 6.53
N MET A 130 5.16 10.96 6.77
CA MET A 130 4.74 10.36 8.04
C MET A 130 5.41 11.04 9.23
N ARG A 131 6.73 11.24 9.18
CA ARG A 131 7.48 11.95 10.24
C ARG A 131 7.01 13.39 10.39
N SER A 132 6.84 14.12 9.28
CA SER A 132 6.38 15.52 9.31
C SER A 132 4.97 15.68 9.89
N TYR A 133 4.14 14.64 9.79
CA TYR A 133 2.78 14.62 10.33
C TYR A 133 2.70 13.96 11.72
N GLY A 134 3.84 13.60 12.31
CA GLY A 134 3.89 12.95 13.62
C GLY A 134 3.21 11.58 13.64
N ILE A 135 3.18 10.85 12.52
CA ILE A 135 2.64 9.49 12.42
C ILE A 135 3.76 8.52 12.83
N PRO A 136 3.66 7.86 14.01
CA PRO A 136 4.67 6.91 14.45
C PRO A 136 4.77 5.72 13.50
N SER A 137 5.97 5.18 13.31
CA SER A 137 6.19 3.98 12.50
C SER A 137 5.48 2.76 13.07
N GLU A 138 5.38 2.68 14.40
CA GLU A 138 4.89 1.51 15.14
C GLU A 138 3.36 1.41 15.22
N ASP A 139 2.64 2.51 14.94
CA ASP A 139 1.18 2.63 15.07
C ASP A 139 0.38 1.77 14.06
N ARG A 140 1.07 1.14 13.09
CA ARG A 140 0.47 0.30 12.03
C ARG A 140 -0.64 0.97 11.21
N LYS A 141 -0.74 2.31 11.26
CA LYS A 141 -1.66 3.10 10.42
C LYS A 141 -1.22 3.13 8.96
N VAL A 142 0.07 3.02 8.69
CA VAL A 142 0.62 2.94 7.33
C VAL A 142 1.45 1.69 7.21
N ILE A 143 1.05 0.76 6.35
CA ILE A 143 1.76 -0.48 6.07
C ILE A 143 2.42 -0.36 4.70
N LEU A 144 3.75 -0.41 4.64
CA LEU A 144 4.45 -0.34 3.37
C LEU A 144 4.45 -1.72 2.70
N ALA A 145 4.14 -1.78 1.41
CA ALA A 145 3.97 -3.05 0.70
C ALA A 145 4.84 -3.18 -0.54
N GLN A 146 5.33 -4.39 -0.78
CA GLN A 146 6.06 -4.76 -1.98
C GLN A 146 5.74 -6.20 -2.39
N VAL A 147 5.89 -6.50 -3.68
CA VAL A 147 6.01 -7.89 -4.14
C VAL A 147 7.28 -8.52 -3.58
N TYR A 148 7.21 -9.79 -3.21
CA TYR A 148 8.34 -10.58 -2.75
C TYR A 148 9.38 -10.80 -3.87
N GLY A 149 10.67 -10.73 -3.51
CA GLY A 149 11.79 -10.87 -4.46
C GLY A 149 12.06 -9.61 -5.29
N MET A 150 11.53 -8.46 -4.86
CA MET A 150 11.70 -7.18 -5.55
C MET A 150 12.07 -6.06 -4.59
N CYS A 151 13.26 -5.48 -4.77
CA CYS A 151 13.76 -4.36 -3.98
C CYS A 151 13.76 -4.66 -2.47
N ASP A 152 14.16 -5.88 -2.10
CA ASP A 152 14.02 -6.38 -0.73
C ASP A 152 14.87 -5.55 0.25
N HIS A 153 15.99 -5.00 -0.20
CA HIS A 153 16.81 -4.05 0.56
C HIS A 153 16.01 -2.86 1.12
N ILE A 154 14.98 -2.37 0.40
CA ILE A 154 14.09 -1.30 0.86
C ILE A 154 13.30 -1.81 2.07
N THR A 155 12.65 -2.96 1.93
CA THR A 155 11.81 -3.53 2.98
C THR A 155 12.57 -4.01 4.20
N TYR A 156 13.79 -4.53 4.05
CA TYR A 156 14.66 -4.84 5.18
C TYR A 156 15.01 -3.58 5.97
N THR A 157 15.39 -2.50 5.27
CA THR A 157 15.70 -1.22 5.90
C THR A 157 14.50 -0.64 6.64
N LEU A 158 13.30 -0.73 6.06
CA LEU A 158 12.06 -0.28 6.69
C LEU A 158 11.73 -1.09 7.95
N GLY A 159 11.84 -2.42 7.87
CA GLY A 159 11.60 -3.31 9.00
C GLY A 159 12.56 -3.04 10.17
N GLN A 160 13.86 -2.84 9.89
CA GLN A 160 14.84 -2.46 10.92
C GLN A 160 14.53 -1.12 11.58
N LYS A 161 13.88 -0.20 10.86
CA LYS A 161 13.45 1.11 11.37
C LYS A 161 12.05 1.09 12.03
N GLY A 162 11.49 -0.10 12.27
CA GLY A 162 10.20 -0.26 12.97
C GLY A 162 8.96 0.02 12.11
N TYR A 163 9.09 0.17 10.79
CA TYR A 163 7.93 0.31 9.91
C TYR A 163 7.31 -1.05 9.60
N PRO A 164 5.98 -1.21 9.67
CA PRO A 164 5.32 -2.44 9.27
C PRO A 164 5.41 -2.60 7.75
N VAL A 165 5.83 -3.79 7.35
CA VAL A 165 6.02 -4.15 5.95
C VAL A 165 5.16 -5.36 5.60
N TYR A 166 4.49 -5.28 4.45
CA TYR A 166 3.76 -6.38 3.84
C TYR A 166 4.46 -6.85 2.56
N LYS A 167 4.67 -8.16 2.42
CA LYS A 167 5.16 -8.78 1.19
C LYS A 167 4.05 -9.58 0.52
N SER A 168 3.71 -9.21 -0.71
CA SER A 168 2.78 -9.96 -1.54
C SER A 168 3.53 -11.11 -2.21
N VAL A 169 3.08 -12.33 -1.96
CA VAL A 169 3.66 -13.57 -2.50
C VAL A 169 2.61 -14.24 -3.38
N ALA A 170 2.95 -14.48 -4.64
CA ALA A 170 2.15 -15.33 -5.51
C ALA A 170 2.52 -16.80 -5.23
N VAL A 171 1.51 -17.64 -5.01
CA VAL A 171 1.68 -19.08 -4.73
C VAL A 171 0.83 -19.84 -5.74
N GLY A 172 1.42 -20.85 -6.38
CA GLY A 172 0.76 -21.69 -7.37
C GLY A 172 1.77 -22.52 -8.15
N THR A 173 1.28 -23.40 -9.02
CA THR A 173 2.12 -24.10 -9.99
C THR A 173 2.72 -23.13 -11.01
N ILE A 174 3.70 -23.59 -11.79
CA ILE A 174 4.31 -22.77 -12.86
C ILE A 174 3.22 -22.29 -13.83
N SER A 175 2.35 -23.19 -14.28
CA SER A 175 1.29 -22.87 -15.25
C SER A 175 0.30 -21.82 -14.73
N GLU A 176 -0.10 -21.92 -13.46
CA GLU A 176 -1.00 -20.94 -12.82
C GLU A 176 -0.31 -19.57 -12.61
N SER A 177 1.00 -19.59 -12.37
CA SER A 177 1.79 -18.39 -12.11
C SER A 177 2.23 -17.66 -13.38
N LEU A 178 2.18 -18.30 -14.54
CA LEU A 178 2.65 -17.74 -15.81
C LEU A 178 2.03 -16.36 -16.15
N PRO A 179 0.69 -16.16 -16.06
CA PRO A 179 0.10 -14.85 -16.32
C PRO A 179 0.60 -13.77 -15.34
N TYR A 180 0.77 -14.12 -14.07
CA TYR A 180 1.31 -13.23 -13.05
C TYR A 180 2.77 -12.86 -13.37
N LEU A 181 3.61 -13.86 -13.65
CA LEU A 181 5.03 -13.67 -13.97
C LEU A 181 5.22 -12.86 -15.24
N SER A 182 4.39 -13.07 -16.27
CA SER A 182 4.40 -12.28 -17.50
C SER A 182 4.08 -10.80 -17.22
N ARG A 183 3.01 -10.52 -16.46
CA ARG A 183 2.68 -9.16 -16.03
C ARG A 183 3.81 -8.52 -15.22
N ARG A 184 4.42 -9.26 -14.29
CA ARG A 184 5.59 -8.80 -13.51
C ARG A 184 6.78 -8.54 -14.42
N SER A 185 7.08 -9.40 -15.38
CA SER A 185 8.20 -9.20 -16.32
C SER A 185 8.01 -7.91 -17.12
N HIS A 186 6.80 -7.64 -17.60
CA HIS A 186 6.49 -6.41 -18.32
C HIS A 186 6.58 -5.16 -17.42
N GLU A 187 6.00 -5.20 -16.21
CA GLU A 187 6.09 -4.10 -15.23
C GLU A 187 7.53 -3.84 -14.77
N ASN A 188 8.33 -4.90 -14.64
CA ASN A 188 9.69 -4.84 -14.12
C ASN A 188 10.74 -4.67 -15.22
N SER A 189 10.35 -4.64 -16.49
CA SER A 189 11.26 -4.40 -17.61
C SER A 189 12.02 -3.08 -17.46
N SER A 190 11.39 -2.08 -16.87
CA SER A 190 12.01 -0.79 -16.49
C SER A 190 12.76 -0.82 -15.15
N LEU A 191 12.50 -1.82 -14.29
CA LEU A 191 13.14 -2.00 -12.98
C LEU A 191 14.44 -2.82 -13.04
N ILE A 192 14.89 -3.22 -14.23
CA ILE A 192 16.19 -3.87 -14.46
C ILE A 192 17.35 -3.00 -13.92
N ALA A 193 17.19 -1.68 -13.82
CA ALA A 193 18.15 -0.80 -13.17
C ALA A 193 18.28 -1.10 -11.65
N ASN A 194 17.17 -1.34 -10.95
CA ASN A 194 17.15 -1.60 -9.51
C ASN A 194 17.75 -2.97 -9.16
N SER A 195 17.62 -3.97 -10.04
CA SER A 195 18.20 -5.30 -9.80
C SER A 195 19.74 -5.28 -9.85
N ARG A 196 20.34 -4.39 -10.67
CA ARG A 196 21.80 -4.16 -10.65
C ARG A 196 22.25 -3.56 -9.32
N GLN A 197 21.53 -2.56 -8.83
CA GLN A 197 21.82 -1.94 -7.53
C GLN A 197 21.69 -2.94 -6.38
N GLU A 198 20.62 -3.75 -6.37
CA GLU A 198 20.42 -4.80 -5.36
C GLU A 198 21.55 -5.84 -5.38
N ARG A 199 21.98 -6.28 -6.57
CA ARG A 199 23.14 -7.17 -6.70
C ARG A 199 24.44 -6.53 -6.19
N GLN A 200 24.64 -5.24 -6.43
CA GLN A 200 25.79 -4.51 -5.88
C GLN A 200 25.76 -4.47 -4.35
N LEU A 201 24.60 -4.17 -3.75
CA LEU A 201 24.41 -4.14 -2.30
C LEU A 201 24.63 -5.53 -1.66
N LEU A 202 24.12 -6.59 -2.30
CA LEU A 202 24.36 -7.97 -1.84
C LEU A 202 25.84 -8.34 -1.94
N ASN A 203 26.49 -7.98 -3.04
CA ASN A 203 27.93 -8.22 -3.20
C ASN A 203 28.76 -7.45 -2.17
N SER A 204 28.41 -6.20 -1.85
CA SER A 204 29.10 -5.44 -0.80
C SER A 204 28.90 -6.06 0.58
N GLU A 205 27.67 -6.50 0.90
CA GLU A 205 27.37 -7.17 2.17
C GLU A 205 28.09 -8.52 2.29
N LEU A 206 28.13 -9.32 1.21
CA LEU A 206 28.87 -10.58 1.18
C LEU A 206 30.38 -10.36 1.37
N LYS A 207 30.95 -9.38 0.66
CA LYS A 207 32.37 -9.02 0.83
C LYS A 207 32.66 -8.59 2.26
N TYR A 208 31.83 -7.73 2.84
CA TYR A 208 31.94 -7.30 4.22
C TYR A 208 31.96 -8.49 5.19
N ARG A 209 31.01 -9.42 5.07
CA ARG A 209 30.96 -10.61 5.94
C ARG A 209 32.15 -11.56 5.79
N ILE A 210 32.72 -11.67 4.58
CA ILE A 210 33.86 -12.58 4.32
C ILE A 210 35.18 -11.93 4.75
N MET A 211 35.33 -10.62 4.54
CA MET A 211 36.60 -9.91 4.75
C MET A 211 36.72 -9.28 6.14
N GLY A 212 35.61 -9.10 6.87
CA GLY A 212 35.57 -8.38 8.16
C GLY A 212 35.33 -6.89 7.97
#